data_AF-A0A2V9T2T7-F1
#
_entry.id   AF-A0A2V9T2T7-F1
#
_cell.length_a   1.000
_cell.length_b   1.000
_cell.length_c   1.000
_cell.angle_alpha   90.00
_cell.angle_beta   90.00
_cell.angle_gamma   90.00
#
_symmetry.space_group_name_H-M   'P 1'
#
loop_
_entity.id
_entity.type
_entity.pdbx_description
1 polymer ?
#
loop_
_entity_poly.entity_id
_entity_poly.type
_entity_poly.pdbx_seq_one_letter_code
_entity_poly.pdbx_strand_id
1 'polypeptide(L)'
;MLRAQLPGERPLTVLQNVDALYWRAAGEHQEHVEAVCVERDVVCVFNSTPLEKYENYRLCLARWNREEDEAPDAGPTIYNLIDGLLRFLDIDRYSSHNGNQPKFLVDLLPEIYCGTSEAHLRRLLSGTDGEAVLLKIEERGSAYLPDVNAFYVREFQMMYVAEEVARFLHHACRGLPRANTHSEKKENSGRFYCLSVEYALGYFGTRVLYPARPQKDESLAPAKLDLNQETLRIDGIKSEAMAQQVGYGLGNSLYDAYLEGRVTRGDLRRLFLAQLGEPGKAREICLELMNGVRRAKKKARAAAG
;
A
#
# COMPACT_ATOMS: atom_id res chain seq x y z
N MET A 1 0.62 31.24 -36.48
CA MET A 1 1.02 32.61 -36.09
C MET A 1 2.50 32.73 -35.75
N LEU A 2 3.09 31.91 -34.88
CA LEU A 2 4.53 32.00 -34.53
C LEU A 2 5.51 31.76 -35.71
N ARG A 3 5.29 30.73 -36.54
CA ARG A 3 6.14 30.44 -37.73
C ARG A 3 6.16 31.56 -38.77
N ALA A 4 5.13 32.40 -38.81
CA ALA A 4 5.06 33.55 -39.71
C ALA A 4 5.81 34.78 -39.16
N GLN A 5 6.06 34.82 -37.85
CA GLN A 5 6.72 35.93 -37.15
C GLN A 5 8.24 35.71 -36.97
N LEU A 6 8.73 34.47 -37.11
CA LEU A 6 10.16 34.12 -36.97
C LEU A 6 10.64 33.23 -38.14
N PRO A 7 10.75 33.78 -39.37
CA PRO A 7 11.14 33.05 -40.57
C PRO A 7 12.66 32.76 -40.54
N GLY A 8 13.04 31.69 -39.86
CA GLY A 8 14.45 31.27 -39.72
C GLY A 8 14.69 30.38 -38.51
N GLU A 9 13.84 30.48 -37.50
CA GLU A 9 13.90 29.62 -36.32
C GLU A 9 13.08 28.35 -36.52
N ARG A 10 13.54 27.25 -35.92
CA ARG A 10 12.77 26.00 -35.84
C ARG A 10 12.07 25.96 -34.47
N PRO A 11 10.79 26.36 -34.39
CA PRO A 11 10.09 26.38 -33.12
C PRO A 11 9.83 24.95 -32.64
N LEU A 12 10.35 24.61 -31.46
CA LEU A 12 10.01 23.39 -30.74
C LEU A 12 8.72 23.62 -29.96
N THR A 13 7.72 22.76 -30.16
CA THR A 13 6.47 22.78 -29.39
C THR A 13 6.56 21.75 -28.26
N VAL A 14 6.39 22.21 -27.03
CA VAL A 14 6.34 21.35 -25.84
C VAL A 14 4.90 21.25 -25.37
N LEU A 15 4.34 20.05 -25.45
CA LEU A 15 3.08 19.68 -24.83
C LEU A 15 3.35 19.13 -23.43
N GLN A 16 2.42 19.31 -22.50
CA GLN A 16 2.57 18.79 -21.14
C GLN A 16 1.34 17.99 -20.73
N ASN A 17 1.58 16.81 -20.15
CA ASN A 17 0.56 15.97 -19.50
C ASN A 17 -0.68 15.73 -20.38
N VAL A 18 -0.43 15.37 -21.65
CA VAL A 18 -1.50 15.02 -22.60
C VAL A 18 -1.89 13.56 -22.39
N ASP A 19 -3.09 13.35 -21.85
CA ASP A 19 -3.57 12.05 -21.37
C ASP A 19 -3.51 10.96 -22.46
N ALA A 20 -3.95 11.28 -23.68
CA ALA A 20 -3.94 10.32 -24.80
C ALA A 20 -2.53 9.85 -25.17
N LEU A 21 -1.52 10.72 -25.04
CA LEU A 21 -0.13 10.37 -25.33
C LEU A 21 0.49 9.60 -24.16
N TYR A 22 0.12 9.94 -22.92
CA TYR A 22 0.52 9.20 -21.73
C TYR A 22 0.04 7.75 -21.78
N TRP A 23 -1.23 7.51 -22.08
CA TRP A 23 -1.78 6.14 -22.13
C TRP A 23 -1.19 5.27 -23.24
N ARG A 24 -0.78 5.89 -24.35
CA ARG A 24 -0.05 5.19 -25.42
C ARG A 24 1.36 4.79 -24.96
N ALA A 25 2.04 5.67 -24.23
CA ALA A 25 3.40 5.45 -23.74
C ALA A 25 3.45 4.46 -22.55
N ALA A 26 2.48 4.51 -21.64
CA ALA A 26 2.42 3.68 -20.43
C ALA A 26 2.22 2.18 -20.72
N GLY A 27 1.86 1.82 -21.95
CA GLY A 27 1.74 0.42 -22.41
C GLY A 27 3.03 -0.18 -22.99
N GLU A 28 4.11 0.60 -23.12
CA GLU A 28 5.39 0.14 -23.64
C GLU A 28 6.25 -0.51 -22.54
N HIS A 29 7.14 -1.44 -22.90
CA HIS A 29 7.96 -2.23 -21.96
C HIS A 29 9.07 -1.46 -21.23
N GLN A 30 9.05 -0.13 -21.22
CA GLN A 30 10.03 0.69 -20.51
C GLN A 30 9.48 1.12 -19.15
N GLU A 31 10.32 1.01 -18.11
CA GLU A 31 9.94 1.25 -16.71
C GLU A 31 9.49 2.69 -16.42
N HIS A 32 9.85 3.67 -17.27
CA HIS A 32 9.46 5.06 -17.07
C HIS A 32 9.59 5.86 -18.38
N VAL A 33 8.49 6.44 -18.86
CA VAL A 33 8.49 7.35 -20.02
C VAL A 33 8.26 8.78 -19.55
N GLU A 34 9.32 9.59 -19.55
CA GLU A 34 9.28 11.01 -19.13
C GLU A 34 8.78 11.93 -20.25
N ALA A 35 9.03 11.57 -21.50
CA ALA A 35 8.59 12.34 -22.66
C ALA A 35 8.45 11.45 -23.90
N VAL A 36 7.57 11.87 -24.82
CA VAL A 36 7.41 11.25 -26.13
C VAL A 36 7.58 12.28 -27.25
N CYS A 37 8.26 11.87 -28.31
CA CYS A 37 8.34 12.63 -29.55
C CYS A 37 7.07 12.39 -30.37
N VAL A 38 6.27 13.44 -30.60
CA VAL A 38 5.02 13.36 -31.36
C VAL A 38 5.30 13.60 -32.85
N GLU A 39 6.11 14.60 -33.15
CA GLU A 39 6.60 14.93 -34.49
C GLU A 39 8.01 15.54 -34.39
N ARG A 40 8.65 15.79 -35.55
CA ARG A 40 10.05 16.24 -35.65
C ARG A 40 10.42 17.45 -34.77
N ASP A 41 9.46 18.34 -34.52
CA ASP A 41 9.62 19.53 -33.65
C ASP A 41 8.50 19.63 -32.59
N VAL A 42 7.89 18.50 -32.20
CA VAL A 42 6.82 18.46 -31.18
C VAL A 42 7.10 17.35 -30.19
N VAL A 43 7.28 17.72 -28.93
CA VAL A 43 7.50 16.78 -27.81
C VAL A 43 6.41 16.93 -26.77
N CYS A 44 6.02 15.83 -26.13
CA CYS A 44 5.13 15.85 -24.98
C CYS A 44 5.88 15.34 -23.75
N VAL A 45 5.89 16.13 -22.67
CA VAL A 45 6.54 15.78 -21.40
C VAL A 45 5.48 15.40 -20.36
N PHE A 46 5.77 14.39 -19.56
CA PHE A 46 4.90 13.88 -18.50
C PHE A 46 5.51 14.17 -17.14
N ASN A 47 5.07 15.27 -16.52
CA ASN A 47 5.46 15.64 -15.16
C ASN A 47 4.47 15.12 -14.12
N SER A 48 3.28 14.71 -14.56
CA SER A 48 2.28 14.07 -13.71
C SER A 48 1.44 13.09 -14.52
N THR A 49 0.98 12.03 -13.88
CA THR A 49 0.06 11.08 -14.49
C THR A 49 -1.33 11.71 -14.70
N PRO A 50 -2.15 11.19 -15.63
CA PRO A 50 -3.53 11.62 -15.76
C PRO A 50 -4.32 11.47 -14.45
N LEU A 51 -4.02 10.45 -13.64
CA LEU A 51 -4.64 10.23 -12.34
C LEU A 51 -4.30 11.35 -11.35
N GLU A 52 -3.03 11.75 -11.25
CA GLU A 52 -2.60 12.88 -10.41
C GLU A 52 -3.25 14.19 -10.87
N LYS A 53 -3.33 14.41 -12.18
CA LYS A 53 -3.97 15.58 -12.78
C LYS A 53 -5.47 15.64 -12.43
N TYR A 54 -6.18 14.53 -12.58
CA TYR A 54 -7.62 14.48 -12.26
C TYR A 54 -7.88 14.57 -10.76
N GLU A 55 -7.05 13.98 -9.91
CA GLU A 55 -7.20 14.10 -8.46
C GLU A 55 -6.94 15.52 -7.99
N ASN A 56 -5.91 16.18 -8.51
CA ASN A 56 -5.66 17.58 -8.19
C ASN A 56 -6.81 18.48 -8.66
N TYR A 57 -7.38 18.20 -9.84
CA TYR A 57 -8.56 18.90 -10.34
C TYR A 57 -9.79 18.66 -9.46
N ARG A 58 -10.03 17.41 -9.04
CA ARG A 58 -11.12 17.05 -8.12
C ARG A 58 -10.96 17.76 -6.77
N LEU A 59 -9.74 17.82 -6.23
CA LEU A 59 -9.43 18.54 -4.99
C LEU A 59 -9.68 20.05 -5.13
N CYS A 60 -9.29 20.66 -6.26
CA CYS A 60 -9.59 22.07 -6.54
C CYS A 60 -11.09 22.32 -6.61
N LEU A 61 -11.86 21.46 -7.30
CA LEU A 61 -13.31 21.56 -7.34
C LEU A 61 -13.96 21.37 -5.98
N ALA A 62 -13.47 20.43 -5.16
CA ALA A 62 -13.95 20.22 -3.80
C ALA A 62 -13.65 21.44 -2.90
N ARG A 63 -12.49 22.09 -3.07
CA ARG A 63 -12.15 23.35 -2.37
C ARG A 63 -13.04 24.50 -2.81
N TRP A 64 -13.34 24.62 -4.11
CA TRP A 64 -14.22 25.68 -4.62
C TRP A 64 -15.69 25.50 -4.22
N ASN A 65 -16.12 24.28 -3.94
CA ASN A 65 -17.49 23.97 -3.51
C ASN A 65 -17.70 24.05 -1.98
N ARG A 66 -16.70 24.48 -1.20
CA ARG A 66 -16.75 24.50 0.28
C ARG A 66 -16.67 25.92 0.85
N GLU A 67 -17.38 26.14 1.96
CA GLU A 67 -17.06 27.19 2.93
C GLU A 67 -15.71 26.84 3.61
N GLU A 68 -14.88 27.85 3.89
CA GLU A 68 -13.42 27.76 4.10
C GLU A 68 -12.93 26.84 5.25
N ASP A 69 -13.82 26.25 6.08
CA ASP A 69 -13.47 25.53 7.32
C ASP A 69 -13.63 23.99 7.29
N GLU A 70 -14.15 23.37 6.22
CA GLU A 70 -14.27 21.90 6.17
C GLU A 70 -12.97 21.20 5.72
N ALA A 71 -12.36 20.44 6.63
CA ALA A 71 -11.19 19.58 6.34
C ALA A 71 -11.44 18.67 5.13
N PRO A 72 -10.50 18.53 4.17
CA PRO A 72 -10.68 17.77 2.93
C PRO A 72 -11.14 16.34 3.21
N ASP A 73 -12.25 15.92 2.59
CA ASP A 73 -12.74 14.55 2.71
C ASP A 73 -11.83 13.60 1.90
N ALA A 74 -11.09 12.76 2.62
CA ALA A 74 -10.22 11.72 2.05
C ALA A 74 -11.00 10.45 1.65
N GLY A 75 -12.30 10.39 1.97
CA GLY A 75 -13.16 9.23 1.73
C GLY A 75 -13.10 8.71 0.29
N PRO A 76 -13.45 9.53 -0.71
CA PRO A 76 -13.41 9.12 -2.11
C PRO A 76 -12.03 8.60 -2.55
N THR A 77 -10.96 9.24 -2.09
CA THR A 77 -9.59 8.84 -2.45
C THR A 77 -9.23 7.48 -1.86
N ILE A 78 -9.56 7.24 -0.59
CA ILE A 78 -9.31 5.94 0.06
C ILE A 78 -10.13 4.84 -0.60
N TYR A 79 -11.40 5.07 -0.91
CA TYR A 79 -12.21 4.07 -1.63
C TYR A 79 -11.67 3.78 -3.04
N ASN A 80 -11.18 4.80 -3.75
CA ASN A 80 -10.51 4.60 -5.05
C ASN A 80 -9.21 3.79 -4.92
N LEU A 81 -8.44 3.97 -3.84
CA LEU A 81 -7.24 3.16 -3.58
C LEU A 81 -7.60 1.72 -3.25
N ILE A 82 -8.66 1.49 -2.47
CA ILE A 82 -9.20 0.15 -2.19
C ILE A 82 -9.61 -0.52 -3.52
N ASP A 83 -10.38 0.18 -4.35
CA ASP A 83 -10.83 -0.32 -5.65
C ASP A 83 -9.65 -0.59 -6.60
N GLY A 84 -8.62 0.27 -6.60
CA GLY A 84 -7.40 0.08 -7.35
C GLY A 84 -6.67 -1.22 -6.96
N LEU A 85 -6.52 -1.46 -5.65
CA LEU A 85 -5.87 -2.66 -5.15
C LEU A 85 -6.71 -3.93 -5.39
N LEU A 86 -8.03 -3.84 -5.26
CA LEU A 86 -8.95 -4.93 -5.59
C LEU A 86 -8.85 -5.35 -7.05
N ARG A 87 -8.86 -4.38 -7.98
CA ARG A 87 -8.67 -4.63 -9.41
C ARG A 87 -7.30 -5.24 -9.70
N PHE A 88 -6.26 -4.75 -9.03
CA PHE A 88 -4.91 -5.30 -9.18
C PHE A 88 -4.85 -6.77 -8.73
N LEU A 89 -5.49 -7.12 -7.61
CA LEU A 89 -5.52 -8.48 -7.07
C LEU A 89 -6.59 -9.37 -7.72
N ASP A 90 -7.39 -8.84 -8.65
CA ASP A 90 -8.53 -9.54 -9.26
C ASP A 90 -9.51 -10.09 -8.19
N ILE A 91 -9.87 -9.27 -7.21
CA ILE A 91 -10.84 -9.60 -6.17
C ILE A 91 -12.16 -8.90 -6.48
N ASP A 92 -13.24 -9.69 -6.61
CA ASP A 92 -14.57 -9.16 -6.85
C ASP A 92 -15.25 -8.74 -5.54
N ARG A 93 -15.51 -7.43 -5.42
CA ARG A 93 -16.16 -6.83 -4.24
C ARG A 93 -17.63 -7.22 -4.06
N TYR A 94 -18.29 -7.70 -5.13
CA TYR A 94 -19.72 -8.08 -5.13
C TYR A 94 -19.94 -9.58 -5.14
N SER A 95 -18.88 -10.38 -4.91
CA SER A 95 -18.98 -11.84 -4.86
C SER A 95 -20.07 -12.30 -3.90
N SER A 96 -21.06 -13.02 -4.41
CA SER A 96 -22.16 -13.58 -3.64
C SER A 96 -21.83 -14.93 -2.97
N HIS A 97 -20.65 -15.49 -3.26
CA HIS A 97 -20.20 -16.80 -2.80
C HIS A 97 -18.94 -16.68 -1.93
N ASN A 98 -18.92 -17.44 -0.83
CA ASN A 98 -17.71 -17.69 -0.06
C ASN A 98 -16.90 -18.75 -0.81
N GLY A 99 -15.92 -18.31 -1.60
CA GLY A 99 -14.99 -19.17 -2.33
C GLY A 99 -13.57 -18.67 -2.13
N ASN A 100 -12.85 -18.44 -3.23
CA ASN A 100 -11.51 -17.83 -3.21
C ASN A 100 -11.56 -16.30 -3.01
N GLN A 101 -12.60 -15.77 -2.34
CA GLN A 101 -12.77 -14.35 -2.00
C GLN A 101 -13.87 -14.19 -0.95
N PRO A 102 -13.82 -13.13 -0.11
CA PRO A 102 -14.85 -12.81 0.86
C PRO A 102 -16.20 -12.51 0.17
N LYS A 103 -17.29 -13.05 0.72
CA LYS A 103 -18.64 -12.71 0.28
C LYS A 103 -18.98 -11.27 0.68
N PHE A 104 -19.50 -10.50 -0.29
CA PHE A 104 -19.92 -9.11 -0.12
C PHE A 104 -18.89 -8.23 0.59
N LEU A 105 -17.66 -8.18 0.07
CA LEU A 105 -16.62 -7.29 0.58
C LEU A 105 -17.06 -5.82 0.62
N VAL A 106 -17.97 -5.41 -0.27
CA VAL A 106 -18.58 -4.08 -0.26
C VAL A 106 -19.24 -3.73 1.07
N ASP A 107 -19.75 -4.72 1.82
CA ASP A 107 -20.37 -4.52 3.13
C ASP A 107 -19.33 -4.38 4.26
N LEU A 108 -18.06 -4.65 3.96
CA LEU A 108 -16.94 -4.55 4.89
C LEU A 108 -16.10 -3.28 4.68
N LEU A 109 -16.53 -2.37 3.79
CA LEU A 109 -15.81 -1.13 3.55
C LEU A 109 -15.67 -0.31 4.86
N PRO A 110 -14.53 0.33 5.07
CA PRO A 110 -14.24 0.96 6.34
C PRO A 110 -14.91 2.33 6.42
N GLU A 111 -15.28 2.75 7.63
CA GLU A 111 -15.68 4.13 7.87
C GLU A 111 -14.47 5.06 7.80
N ILE A 112 -14.65 6.31 7.33
CA ILE A 112 -13.54 7.22 7.09
C ILE A 112 -13.77 8.52 7.86
N TYR A 113 -12.87 8.79 8.81
CA TYR A 113 -12.89 9.96 9.67
C TYR A 113 -11.77 10.92 9.26
N CYS A 114 -12.14 12.11 8.79
CA CYS A 114 -11.20 13.16 8.36
C CYS A 114 -11.31 14.39 9.25
N GLY A 115 -10.19 14.88 9.79
CA GLY A 115 -10.16 16.13 10.56
C GLY A 115 -11.01 16.14 11.85
N THR A 116 -11.52 15.00 12.30
CA THR A 116 -12.26 14.88 13.56
C THR A 116 -11.35 15.15 14.77
N SER A 117 -11.91 15.65 15.88
CA SER A 117 -11.11 15.95 17.07
C SER A 117 -10.44 14.72 17.66
N GLU A 118 -9.26 14.90 18.24
CA GLU A 118 -8.51 13.84 18.92
C GLU A 118 -9.34 13.18 20.04
N ALA A 119 -10.28 13.91 20.64
CA ALA A 119 -11.23 13.36 21.62
C ALA A 119 -12.13 12.27 21.02
N HIS A 120 -12.51 12.37 19.74
CA HIS A 120 -13.25 11.34 19.04
C HIS A 120 -12.37 10.12 18.75
N LEU A 121 -11.13 10.34 18.31
CA LEU A 121 -10.14 9.27 18.13
C LEU A 121 -9.89 8.50 19.43
N ARG A 122 -9.66 9.19 20.56
CA ARG A 122 -9.48 8.55 21.87
C ARG A 122 -10.69 7.72 22.29
N ARG A 123 -11.91 8.09 21.89
CA ARG A 123 -13.12 7.28 22.10
C ARG A 123 -13.11 6.03 21.22
N LEU A 124 -12.75 6.15 19.94
CA LEU A 124 -12.60 4.99 19.04
C LEU A 124 -11.54 4.00 19.53
N LEU A 125 -10.47 4.49 20.15
CA LEU A 125 -9.39 3.69 20.70
C LEU A 125 -9.69 3.12 22.10
N SER A 126 -10.85 3.43 22.70
CA SER A 126 -11.19 2.98 24.05
C SER A 126 -11.30 1.45 24.11
N GLY A 127 -10.26 0.78 24.65
CA GLY A 127 -10.14 -0.68 24.68
C GLY A 127 -8.88 -1.25 24.00
N THR A 128 -8.06 -0.41 23.37
CA THR A 128 -6.79 -0.79 22.70
C THR A 128 -5.59 -0.08 23.33
N ASP A 129 -4.36 -0.47 22.95
CA ASP A 129 -3.13 0.26 23.29
C ASP A 129 -3.07 1.58 22.48
N GLY A 130 -3.93 2.52 22.88
CA GLY A 130 -4.23 3.74 22.12
C GLY A 130 -3.04 4.67 21.95
N GLU A 131 -2.07 4.66 22.89
CA GLU A 131 -0.90 5.56 22.85
C GLU A 131 0.05 5.23 21.68
N ALA A 132 0.30 3.94 21.42
CA ALA A 132 1.13 3.53 20.28
C ALA A 132 0.47 3.89 18.93
N VAL A 133 -0.85 3.77 18.85
CA VAL A 133 -1.64 4.13 17.66
C VAL A 133 -1.66 5.65 17.46
N LEU A 134 -1.80 6.43 18.54
CA LEU A 134 -1.73 7.88 18.52
C LEU A 134 -0.38 8.37 18.01
N LEU A 135 0.73 7.88 18.59
CA LEU A 135 2.09 8.20 18.11
C LEU A 135 2.26 7.88 16.62
N LYS A 136 1.75 6.73 16.16
CA LYS A 136 1.81 6.36 14.74
C LYS A 136 1.01 7.33 13.85
N ILE A 137 -0.19 7.76 14.28
CA ILE A 137 -1.00 8.75 13.57
C ILE A 137 -0.30 10.11 13.57
N GLU A 138 0.39 10.45 14.67
CA GLU A 138 1.19 11.67 14.75
C GLU A 138 2.34 11.70 13.74
N GLU A 139 3.02 10.56 13.57
CA GLU A 139 4.14 10.42 12.63
C GLU A 139 3.70 10.29 11.17
N ARG A 140 2.59 9.59 10.90
CA ARG A 140 2.18 9.15 9.54
C ARG A 140 0.97 9.89 8.98
N GLY A 141 0.29 10.69 9.80
CA GLY A 141 -0.91 11.42 9.43
C GLY A 141 -2.18 10.58 9.31
N SER A 142 -2.08 9.26 9.20
CA SER A 142 -3.24 8.36 9.07
C SER A 142 -3.00 6.96 9.64
N ALA A 143 -4.09 6.27 10.00
CA ALA A 143 -4.07 4.87 10.41
C ALA A 143 -5.40 4.18 10.09
N TYR A 144 -5.34 2.91 9.69
CA TYR A 144 -6.49 2.02 9.72
C TYR A 144 -6.56 1.33 11.09
N LEU A 145 -7.76 1.30 11.67
CA LEU A 145 -8.09 0.73 12.96
C LEU A 145 -8.94 -0.54 12.73
N PRO A 146 -8.35 -1.74 12.78
CA PRO A 146 -9.04 -2.98 12.46
C PRO A 146 -10.23 -3.29 13.39
N ASP A 147 -10.12 -2.94 14.67
CA ASP A 147 -11.12 -3.30 15.70
C ASP A 147 -12.48 -2.60 15.52
N VAL A 148 -12.47 -1.41 14.92
CA VAL A 148 -13.66 -0.62 14.59
C VAL A 148 -13.90 -0.50 13.08
N ASN A 149 -13.07 -1.19 12.28
CA ASN A 149 -13.06 -1.08 10.81
C ASN A 149 -13.11 0.36 10.30
N ALA A 150 -12.22 1.23 10.79
CA ALA A 150 -12.24 2.65 10.46
C ALA A 150 -10.87 3.19 10.05
N PHE A 151 -10.84 4.13 9.12
CA PHE A 151 -9.69 4.98 8.83
C PHE A 151 -9.80 6.27 9.62
N TYR A 152 -8.71 6.64 10.28
CA TYR A 152 -8.53 7.98 10.81
C TYR A 152 -7.47 8.72 9.99
N VAL A 153 -7.84 9.88 9.46
CA VAL A 153 -6.99 10.73 8.63
C VAL A 153 -6.88 12.11 9.25
N ARG A 154 -5.74 12.37 9.90
CA ARG A 154 -5.37 13.72 10.36
C ARG A 154 -4.74 14.53 9.24
N GLU A 155 -3.84 13.89 8.51
CA GLU A 155 -3.12 14.46 7.37
C GLU A 155 -2.99 13.40 6.29
N PHE A 156 -3.44 13.70 5.08
CA PHE A 156 -3.42 12.74 3.98
C PHE A 156 -2.00 12.61 3.42
N GLN A 157 -1.34 11.50 3.71
CA GLN A 157 -0.03 11.16 3.16
C GLN A 157 -0.14 9.87 2.33
N MET A 158 -0.08 10.01 1.00
CA MET A 158 -0.36 8.93 0.03
C MET A 158 0.39 7.62 0.35
N MET A 159 1.67 7.71 0.70
CA MET A 159 2.49 6.55 1.02
C MET A 159 1.92 5.74 2.19
N TYR A 160 1.52 6.39 3.28
CA TYR A 160 1.01 5.71 4.46
C TYR A 160 -0.43 5.28 4.27
N VAL A 161 -1.28 6.11 3.64
CA VAL A 161 -2.66 5.73 3.32
C VAL A 161 -2.69 4.46 2.46
N ALA A 162 -1.83 4.37 1.44
CA ALA A 162 -1.74 3.16 0.61
C ALA A 162 -1.28 1.93 1.40
N GLU A 163 -0.40 2.09 2.40
CA GLU A 163 -0.01 1.00 3.32
C GLU A 163 -1.20 0.54 4.17
N GLU A 164 -1.96 1.49 4.71
CA GLU A 164 -3.14 1.22 5.53
C GLU A 164 -4.29 0.60 4.71
N VAL A 165 -4.47 1.00 3.44
CA VAL A 165 -5.41 0.38 2.48
C VAL A 165 -5.09 -1.09 2.25
N ALA A 166 -3.82 -1.41 2.06
CA ALA A 166 -3.39 -2.79 1.87
C ALA A 166 -3.60 -3.63 3.14
N ARG A 167 -3.36 -3.05 4.32
CA ARG A 167 -3.66 -3.70 5.60
C ARG A 167 -5.16 -3.93 5.77
N PHE A 168 -5.99 -2.91 5.53
CA PHE A 168 -7.46 -3.03 5.51
C PHE A 168 -7.90 -4.18 4.61
N LEU A 169 -7.43 -4.22 3.37
CA LEU A 169 -7.87 -5.22 2.42
C LEU A 169 -7.54 -6.64 2.89
N HIS A 170 -6.35 -6.85 3.46
CA HIS A 170 -6.00 -8.13 4.07
C HIS A 170 -6.94 -8.49 5.24
N HIS A 171 -7.26 -7.54 6.13
CA HIS A 171 -8.21 -7.76 7.23
C HIS A 171 -9.63 -8.06 6.75
N ALA A 172 -10.11 -7.34 5.74
CA ALA A 172 -11.44 -7.55 5.17
C ALA A 172 -11.52 -8.91 4.46
N CYS A 173 -10.45 -9.32 3.77
CA CYS A 173 -10.33 -10.63 3.12
C CYS A 173 -10.41 -11.82 4.09
N ARG A 174 -9.98 -11.65 5.34
CA ARG A 174 -10.08 -12.68 6.40
C ARG A 174 -11.38 -12.62 7.21
N GLY A 175 -12.26 -11.64 6.95
CA GLY A 175 -13.57 -11.51 7.60
C GLY A 175 -13.67 -10.49 8.74
N LEU A 176 -12.75 -9.51 8.79
CA LEU A 176 -12.55 -8.50 9.86
C LEU A 176 -12.31 -9.11 11.26
N PRO A 177 -11.50 -8.48 12.11
CA PRO A 177 -11.37 -8.93 13.49
C PRO A 177 -12.72 -8.77 14.19
N ARG A 178 -13.28 -9.86 14.72
CA ARG A 178 -14.42 -9.75 15.62
C ARG A 178 -13.93 -9.12 16.92
N ALA A 179 -14.33 -7.88 17.17
CA ALA A 179 -14.28 -7.30 18.51
C ALA A 179 -14.89 -8.32 19.49
N ASN A 180 -14.09 -8.74 20.47
CA ASN A 180 -14.43 -9.74 21.50
C ASN A 180 -14.65 -11.19 21.03
N THR A 181 -13.56 -11.92 20.84
CA THR A 181 -13.48 -13.27 21.41
C THR A 181 -12.47 -13.26 22.55
N HIS A 182 -12.94 -13.49 23.78
CA HIS A 182 -12.18 -13.66 25.02
C HIS A 182 -11.28 -14.92 25.04
N SER A 183 -10.71 -15.27 23.90
CA SER A 183 -9.76 -16.37 23.72
C SER A 183 -8.86 -15.86 22.60
N GLU A 184 -7.58 -15.59 22.79
CA GLU A 184 -6.63 -16.55 23.33
C GLU A 184 -5.47 -15.79 23.96
N LYS A 185 -4.96 -16.30 25.10
CA LYS A 185 -3.53 -16.19 25.42
C LYS A 185 -2.75 -16.95 24.34
N LYS A 186 -2.73 -16.46 23.11
CA LYS A 186 -2.02 -17.07 21.98
C LYS A 186 -0.55 -16.66 22.09
N GLU A 187 0.29 -17.67 22.15
CA GLU A 187 1.76 -17.66 22.07
C GLU A 187 2.34 -16.39 21.42
N ASN A 188 3.15 -15.64 22.17
CA ASN A 188 3.81 -14.40 21.72
C ASN A 188 4.62 -14.60 20.42
N SER A 189 5.04 -15.84 20.15
CA SER A 189 5.75 -16.26 18.93
C SER A 189 4.90 -16.13 17.66
N GLY A 190 3.59 -16.38 17.71
CA GLY A 190 2.70 -16.29 16.54
C GLY A 190 2.42 -14.85 16.11
N ARG A 191 2.32 -13.93 17.08
CA ARG A 191 2.04 -12.51 16.83
C ARG A 191 3.10 -11.84 15.96
N PHE A 192 4.37 -12.15 16.20
CA PHE A 192 5.48 -11.63 15.39
C PHE A 192 5.30 -11.96 13.91
N TYR A 193 5.04 -13.24 13.58
CA TYR A 193 4.89 -13.67 12.18
C TYR A 193 3.64 -13.06 11.53
N CYS A 194 2.54 -12.96 12.26
CA CYS A 194 1.35 -12.27 11.77
C CYS A 194 1.66 -10.82 11.40
N LEU A 195 2.29 -10.07 12.31
CA LEU A 195 2.67 -8.68 12.08
C LEU A 195 3.66 -8.58 10.91
N SER A 196 4.65 -9.46 10.81
CA SER A 196 5.60 -9.46 9.69
C SER A 196 4.91 -9.65 8.34
N VAL A 197 3.94 -10.56 8.25
CA VAL A 197 3.16 -10.76 7.02
C VAL A 197 2.28 -9.53 6.74
N GLU A 198 1.61 -8.97 7.75
CA GLU A 198 0.80 -7.76 7.60
C GLU A 198 1.63 -6.55 7.14
N TYR A 199 2.81 -6.34 7.72
CA TYR A 199 3.75 -5.29 7.28
C TYR A 199 4.30 -5.55 5.87
N ALA A 200 4.50 -6.82 5.49
CA ALA A 200 4.91 -7.17 4.13
C ALA A 200 3.83 -6.87 3.09
N LEU A 201 2.58 -7.27 3.35
CA LEU A 201 1.44 -6.99 2.48
C LEU A 201 1.14 -5.49 2.43
N GLY A 202 1.24 -4.81 3.58
CA GLY A 202 1.16 -3.35 3.66
C GLY A 202 2.19 -2.67 2.77
N TYR A 203 3.47 -3.04 2.92
CA TYR A 203 4.55 -2.43 2.14
C TYR A 203 4.42 -2.70 0.64
N PHE A 204 4.11 -3.95 0.29
CA PHE A 204 3.83 -4.36 -1.08
C PHE A 204 2.68 -3.54 -1.68
N GLY A 205 1.55 -3.44 -1.00
CA GLY A 205 0.39 -2.69 -1.49
C GLY A 205 0.68 -1.20 -1.64
N THR A 206 1.49 -0.60 -0.78
CA THR A 206 2.00 0.76 -1.02
C THR A 206 2.80 0.86 -2.30
N ARG A 207 3.68 -0.10 -2.61
CA ARG A 207 4.48 -0.05 -3.85
C ARG A 207 3.63 -0.23 -5.11
N VAL A 208 2.53 -0.96 -5.01
CA VAL A 208 1.54 -1.10 -6.09
C VAL A 208 0.76 0.20 -6.32
N LEU A 209 0.26 0.82 -5.24
CA LEU A 209 -0.60 2.02 -5.30
C LEU A 209 0.19 3.33 -5.41
N TYR A 210 1.42 3.35 -4.91
CA TYR A 210 2.34 4.49 -4.87
C TYR A 210 3.77 4.04 -5.24
N PRO A 211 4.07 3.83 -6.54
CA PRO A 211 5.37 3.32 -7.00
C PRO A 211 6.56 4.23 -6.65
N ALA A 212 6.32 5.55 -6.47
CA ALA A 212 7.32 6.53 -6.09
C ALA A 212 7.81 6.39 -4.63
N ARG A 213 7.35 5.37 -3.88
CA ARG A 213 7.86 5.08 -2.53
C ARG A 213 9.38 4.88 -2.58
N PRO A 214 10.17 5.64 -1.79
CA PRO A 214 11.60 5.41 -1.68
C PRO A 214 11.86 3.99 -1.20
N GLN A 215 12.78 3.28 -1.87
CA GLN A 215 13.23 1.98 -1.42
C GLN A 215 13.89 2.14 -0.04
N LYS A 216 13.41 1.41 0.96
CA LYS A 216 14.10 1.37 2.26
C LYS A 216 15.35 0.51 2.10
N ASP A 217 16.47 1.00 2.63
CA ASP A 217 17.78 0.36 2.53
C ASP A 217 17.71 -1.12 2.95
N GLU A 218 18.16 -2.01 2.06
CA GLU A 218 18.14 -3.46 2.22
C GLU A 218 19.18 -3.97 3.24
N SER A 219 20.00 -3.09 3.81
CA SER A 219 21.08 -3.44 4.77
C SER A 219 20.58 -4.15 6.05
N LEU A 220 19.28 -4.05 6.34
CA LEU A 220 18.56 -4.72 7.44
C LEU A 220 17.72 -5.93 7.01
N ALA A 221 17.96 -6.47 5.81
CA ALA A 221 17.26 -7.65 5.31
C ALA A 221 17.27 -8.83 6.31
N PRO A 222 16.25 -9.72 6.28
CA PRO A 222 16.09 -10.88 7.18
C PRO A 222 17.23 -11.93 7.12
N ALA A 223 18.30 -11.65 6.38
CA ALA A 223 19.50 -12.47 6.31
C ALA A 223 20.40 -12.35 7.56
N LYS A 224 20.27 -11.27 8.35
CA LYS A 224 21.05 -11.07 9.60
C LYS A 224 20.27 -11.32 10.88
N LEU A 225 18.96 -11.57 10.78
CA LEU A 225 18.11 -11.80 11.93
C LEU A 225 18.09 -13.30 12.28
N ASP A 226 18.88 -13.67 13.30
CA ASP A 226 18.72 -14.95 13.99
C ASP A 226 17.40 -14.92 14.78
N LEU A 227 16.34 -15.39 14.11
CA LEU A 227 15.01 -15.59 14.68
C LEU A 227 14.97 -16.81 15.62
N ASN A 228 15.89 -16.87 16.57
CA ASN A 228 15.85 -17.86 17.63
C ASN A 228 14.66 -17.58 18.55
N GLN A 229 14.06 -18.62 19.13
CA GLN A 229 12.88 -18.50 20.00
C GLN A 229 13.13 -17.57 21.20
N GLU A 230 14.39 -17.38 21.60
CA GLU A 230 14.82 -16.45 22.66
C GLU A 230 14.77 -14.97 22.22
N THR A 231 15.07 -14.65 20.96
CA THR A 231 14.99 -13.29 20.39
C THR A 231 13.53 -12.81 20.24
N LEU A 232 12.58 -13.74 20.18
CA LEU A 232 11.14 -13.46 20.10
C LEU A 232 10.50 -13.24 21.49
N ARG A 233 11.26 -13.42 22.59
CA ARG A 233 10.81 -13.15 23.97
C ARG A 233 11.02 -11.69 24.41
N ILE A 234 11.47 -10.83 23.51
CA ILE A 234 11.74 -9.42 23.78
C ILE A 234 10.40 -8.66 23.95
N ASP A 235 10.39 -7.62 24.81
CA ASP A 235 9.29 -6.66 25.03
C ASP A 235 8.41 -6.42 23.79
N GLY A 236 7.08 -6.38 23.95
CA GLY A 236 6.11 -6.29 22.86
C GLY A 236 6.39 -5.19 21.83
N ILE A 237 6.89 -4.03 22.28
CA ILE A 237 7.25 -2.88 21.43
C ILE A 237 8.45 -3.20 20.51
N LYS A 238 9.48 -3.88 21.03
CA LYS A 238 10.66 -4.27 20.23
C LYS A 238 10.29 -5.39 19.24
N SER A 239 9.37 -6.28 19.61
CA SER A 239 8.84 -7.32 18.73
C SER A 239 8.10 -6.72 17.53
N GLU A 240 7.29 -5.67 17.73
CA GLU A 240 6.58 -5.01 16.63
C GLU A 240 7.51 -4.22 15.69
N ALA A 241 8.44 -3.44 16.24
CA ALA A 241 9.43 -2.73 15.42
C ALA A 241 10.26 -3.71 14.57
N MET A 242 10.63 -4.85 15.15
CA MET A 242 11.32 -5.92 14.43
C MET A 242 10.44 -6.55 13.34
N ALA A 243 9.18 -6.84 13.66
CA ALA A 243 8.23 -7.39 12.70
C ALA A 243 8.01 -6.44 11.53
N GLN A 244 7.97 -5.13 11.78
CA GLN A 244 7.88 -4.10 10.75
C GLN A 244 9.12 -4.09 9.84
N GLN A 245 10.32 -4.13 10.41
CA GLN A 245 11.56 -4.16 9.62
C GLN A 245 11.61 -5.40 8.72
N VAL A 246 11.31 -6.58 9.28
CA VAL A 246 11.25 -7.83 8.52
C VAL A 246 10.17 -7.74 7.44
N GLY A 247 8.97 -7.31 7.81
CA GLY A 247 7.83 -7.17 6.89
C GLY A 247 8.15 -6.25 5.71
N TYR A 248 8.74 -5.07 5.96
CA TYR A 248 9.12 -4.15 4.88
C TYR A 248 10.16 -4.75 3.92
N GLY A 249 11.16 -5.47 4.43
CA GLY A 249 12.12 -6.18 3.58
C GLY A 249 11.47 -7.29 2.73
N LEU A 250 10.53 -8.03 3.32
CA LEU A 250 9.75 -9.04 2.59
C LEU A 250 8.83 -8.42 1.54
N GLY A 251 8.14 -7.33 1.87
CA GLY A 251 7.25 -6.61 0.96
C GLY A 251 8.00 -6.00 -0.23
N ASN A 252 9.20 -5.44 -0.03
CA ASN A 252 10.05 -4.99 -1.12
C ASN A 252 10.40 -6.14 -2.05
N SER A 253 10.91 -7.24 -1.48
CA SER A 253 11.33 -8.41 -2.27
C SER A 253 10.17 -9.08 -2.99
N LEU A 254 8.97 -9.05 -2.40
CA LEU A 254 7.73 -9.56 -3.00
C LEU A 254 7.32 -8.70 -4.20
N TYR A 255 7.45 -7.38 -4.09
CA TYR A 255 7.17 -6.46 -5.19
C TYR A 255 8.16 -6.62 -6.35
N ASP A 256 9.46 -6.71 -6.03
CA ASP A 256 10.50 -6.91 -7.05
C ASP A 256 10.32 -8.27 -7.74
N ALA A 257 9.97 -9.33 -6.99
CA ALA A 257 9.64 -10.63 -7.57
C ALA A 257 8.38 -10.62 -8.45
N TYR A 258 7.40 -9.76 -8.16
CA TYR A 258 6.24 -9.53 -9.01
C TYR A 258 6.63 -8.84 -10.32
N LEU A 259 7.45 -7.78 -10.27
CA LEU A 259 7.95 -7.08 -11.46
C LEU A 259 8.78 -8.01 -12.37
N GLU A 260 9.57 -8.90 -11.78
CA GLU A 260 10.34 -9.91 -12.51
C GLU A 260 9.48 -11.09 -13.04
N GLY A 261 8.18 -11.11 -12.78
CA GLY A 261 7.27 -12.18 -13.19
C GLY A 261 7.44 -13.51 -12.44
N ARG A 262 8.23 -13.52 -11.35
CA ARG A 262 8.42 -14.71 -10.48
C ARG A 262 7.23 -14.97 -9.57
N VAL A 263 6.45 -13.94 -9.28
CA VAL A 263 5.23 -14.00 -8.47
C VAL A 263 4.09 -13.44 -9.31
N THR A 264 2.98 -14.19 -9.40
CA THR A 264 1.81 -13.79 -10.19
C THR A 264 0.79 -13.02 -9.34
N ARG A 265 -0.15 -12.33 -9.98
CA ARG A 265 -1.30 -11.72 -9.28
C ARG A 265 -2.15 -12.75 -8.52
N GLY A 266 -2.26 -13.98 -9.04
CA GLY A 266 -2.94 -15.08 -8.36
C GLY A 266 -2.23 -15.50 -7.07
N ASP A 267 -0.89 -15.51 -7.04
CA ASP A 267 -0.12 -15.77 -5.83
C ASP A 267 -0.35 -14.67 -4.78
N LEU A 268 -0.31 -13.41 -5.20
CA LEU A 268 -0.55 -12.27 -4.34
C LEU A 268 -1.98 -12.28 -3.78
N ARG A 269 -2.98 -12.56 -4.62
CA ARG A 269 -4.37 -12.72 -4.20
C ARG A 269 -4.48 -13.79 -3.11
N ARG A 270 -3.84 -14.95 -3.27
CA ARG A 270 -3.82 -16.00 -2.25
C ARG A 270 -3.20 -15.54 -0.93
N LEU A 271 -2.13 -14.75 -0.97
CA LEU A 271 -1.52 -14.18 0.24
C LEU A 271 -2.45 -13.20 0.95
N PHE A 272 -3.14 -12.33 0.21
CA PHE A 272 -4.11 -11.39 0.81
C PHE A 272 -5.31 -12.10 1.45
N LEU A 273 -5.71 -13.26 0.91
CA LEU A 273 -6.81 -14.08 1.42
C LEU A 273 -6.39 -15.04 2.54
N ALA A 274 -5.11 -15.13 2.88
CA ALA A 274 -4.60 -16.12 3.82
C ALA A 274 -5.12 -15.90 5.25
N GLN A 275 -5.64 -16.96 5.87
CA GLN A 275 -6.13 -16.94 7.25
C GLN A 275 -4.97 -17.09 8.25
N LEU A 276 -4.38 -15.97 8.67
CA LEU A 276 -3.26 -15.96 9.61
C LEU A 276 -3.63 -16.38 11.06
N GLY A 277 -4.93 -16.51 11.36
CA GLY A 277 -5.43 -16.88 12.69
C GLY A 277 -5.28 -18.37 13.04
N GLU A 278 -5.02 -19.22 12.03
CA GLU A 278 -4.81 -20.65 12.22
C GLU A 278 -3.44 -20.93 12.86
N PRO A 279 -3.34 -21.85 13.84
CA PRO A 279 -2.09 -22.16 14.51
C PRO A 279 -0.98 -22.55 13.53
N GLY A 280 0.15 -21.85 13.58
CA GLY A 280 1.32 -22.13 12.75
C GLY A 280 1.28 -21.60 11.31
N LYS A 281 0.11 -21.19 10.79
CA LYS A 281 -0.05 -20.73 9.39
C LYS A 281 0.72 -19.46 9.09
N ALA A 282 0.65 -18.46 9.99
CA ALA A 282 1.40 -17.22 9.83
C ALA A 282 2.92 -17.44 9.80
N ARG A 283 3.40 -18.38 10.64
CA ARG A 283 4.82 -18.75 10.67
C ARG A 283 5.25 -19.43 9.38
N GLU A 284 4.45 -20.37 8.86
CA GLU A 284 4.70 -21.03 7.58
C GLU A 284 4.85 -20.01 6.45
N ILE A 285 3.85 -19.15 6.25
CA ILE A 285 3.84 -18.13 5.20
C ILE A 285 5.03 -17.17 5.35
N CYS A 286 5.31 -16.70 6.56
CA CYS A 286 6.43 -15.79 6.79
C CYS A 286 7.78 -16.45 6.45
N LEU A 287 7.98 -17.71 6.82
CA LEU A 287 9.21 -18.45 6.51
C LEU A 287 9.34 -18.74 5.02
N GLU A 288 8.23 -19.04 4.32
CA GLU A 288 8.22 -19.20 2.86
C GLU A 288 8.66 -17.92 2.16
N LEU A 289 8.11 -16.77 2.55
CA LEU A 289 8.52 -15.46 2.03
C LEU A 289 10.01 -15.22 2.28
N MET A 290 10.49 -15.42 3.50
CA MET A 290 11.92 -15.27 3.86
C MET A 290 12.83 -16.18 3.02
N ASN A 291 12.45 -17.44 2.82
CA ASN A 291 13.20 -18.38 2.01
C ASN A 291 13.21 -17.97 0.52
N GLY A 292 12.10 -17.45 0.01
CA GLY A 292 12.02 -16.86 -1.33
C GLY A 292 13.02 -15.73 -1.53
N VAL A 293 13.08 -14.78 -0.59
CA VAL A 293 14.05 -13.67 -0.61
C VAL A 293 15.49 -14.18 -0.59
N ARG A 294 15.81 -15.13 0.29
CA ARG A 294 17.17 -15.71 0.40
C ARG A 294 17.61 -16.38 -0.90
N ARG A 295 16.72 -17.13 -1.55
CA ARG A 295 17.00 -17.78 -2.84
C ARG A 295 17.23 -16.75 -3.95
N ALA A 296 16.43 -15.69 -4.01
CA ALA A 296 16.60 -14.62 -4.99
C ALA A 296 17.96 -13.91 -4.83
N LYS A 297 18.33 -13.54 -3.59
CA LYS A 297 19.63 -12.92 -3.30
C LYS A 297 20.82 -13.82 -3.66
N LYS A 298 20.72 -15.13 -3.39
CA LYS A 298 21.78 -16.10 -3.76
C LYS A 298 21.95 -16.17 -5.29
N LYS A 299 20.84 -16.16 -6.04
CA LYS A 299 20.87 -16.17 -7.51
C LYS A 299 21.45 -14.87 -8.08
N ALA A 300 21.08 -13.72 -7.55
CA ALA A 300 21.62 -12.42 -7.96
C ALA A 300 23.14 -12.33 -7.73
N ARG A 301 23.61 -12.78 -6.55
CA ARG A 301 25.05 -12.82 -6.22
C ARG A 301 25.84 -13.77 -7.12
N ALA A 302 25.24 -14.88 -7.55
CA ALA A 302 25.87 -15.82 -8.48
C ALA A 302 25.89 -15.35 -9.93
N ALA A 303 25.01 -14.40 -10.32
CA ALA A 303 25.00 -13.81 -11.65
C ALA A 303 25.95 -12.59 -11.80
N ALA A 304 26.39 -12.03 -10.67
CA ALA A 304 27.26 -10.85 -10.62
C ALA A 304 28.75 -11.19 -10.39
N GLY A 305 29.11 -12.47 -10.30
CA GLY A 305 30.48 -12.97 -10.19
C GLY A 305 30.80 -13.93 -11.31
#